data_AF-A0A8S3ESB3-F1
#
_entry.id   AF-A0A8S3ESB3-F1
#
_cell.length_a   1.000
_cell.length_b   1.000
_cell.length_c   1.000
_cell.angle_alpha   90.00
_cell.angle_beta   90.00
_cell.angle_gamma   90.00
#
_symmetry.space_group_name_H-M   'P 1'
#
loop_
_entity.id
_entity.type
_entity.pdbx_description
1 polymer ?
#
loop_
_entity_poly.entity_id
_entity_poly.type
_entity_poly.pdbx_seq_one_letter_code
_entity_poly.pdbx_strand_id
1 'polypeptide(L)'
;RKKYFERKEADQNDTLESNLRKLKPLPNSQDKKRQSNARRNVNRKDQNAQRTQLLQLAMDWNCIDVAKELILENSLDNILNKEHTFIYALTKDLPTFVYEFLKLGIDPSKIFFPNDEFFRGTNRYKKFIGDLYTDAAVNSNTTHLRWFVESDSDISEKHIQRTDDLNAVISVLIGDYMSKLYFDSDRKEMKYRSLWGLNKEDAEQNAIPVEIVTDDDDLFDRENRQKVEDYVMRDLFLWSILMYHVDLAKVFLSYLKYRICAALIATKILKEYHRKATHGELKDSYMKNADYFQQYAIDCVTQCEKNDPDQACQIILQRIELYGNVTCLQVAADAHDKLFIATPCCVQAMNNIWFDKIYP
;
A
#
# COMPACT_ATOMS: atom_id res chain seq x y z
N ARG A 1 -92.94 8.92 3.27
CA ARG A 1 -92.28 7.71 2.70
C ARG A 1 -91.22 8.04 1.64
N LYS A 2 -91.48 8.89 0.63
CA LYS A 2 -90.46 9.34 -0.36
C LYS A 2 -89.19 9.97 0.26
N LYS A 3 -89.34 10.95 1.15
CA LYS A 3 -88.21 11.61 1.86
C LYS A 3 -87.34 10.69 2.74
N TYR A 4 -87.84 9.50 3.11
CA TYR A 4 -87.09 8.55 3.94
C TYR A 4 -86.22 7.62 3.08
N PHE A 5 -86.62 7.35 1.83
CA PHE A 5 -85.83 6.57 0.88
C PHE A 5 -84.72 7.43 0.25
N GLU A 6 -85.00 8.69 -0.10
CA GLU A 6 -84.01 9.61 -0.68
C GLU A 6 -82.84 9.91 0.28
N ARG A 7 -83.09 9.96 1.60
CA ARG A 7 -82.01 10.11 2.61
C ARG A 7 -81.14 8.85 2.72
N LYS A 8 -81.72 7.67 2.60
CA LYS A 8 -80.98 6.41 2.70
C LYS A 8 -80.07 6.17 1.49
N GLU A 9 -80.50 6.57 0.29
CA GLU A 9 -79.67 6.53 -0.92
C GLU A 9 -78.53 7.56 -0.87
N ALA A 10 -78.78 8.76 -0.34
CA ALA A 10 -77.74 9.78 -0.14
C ALA A 10 -76.67 9.31 0.85
N ASP A 11 -77.07 8.75 2.00
CA ASP A 11 -76.14 8.23 3.01
C ASP A 11 -75.34 7.02 2.48
N GLN A 12 -75.93 6.16 1.65
CA GLN A 12 -75.20 5.05 1.02
C GLN A 12 -74.20 5.53 -0.04
N ASN A 13 -74.54 6.55 -0.83
CA ASN A 13 -73.62 7.12 -1.81
C ASN A 13 -72.45 7.89 -1.17
N ASP A 14 -72.68 8.64 -0.09
CA ASP A 14 -71.60 9.30 0.67
C ASP A 14 -70.66 8.28 1.35
N THR A 15 -71.21 7.15 1.78
CA THR A 15 -70.41 6.05 2.34
C THR A 15 -69.57 5.36 1.26
N LEU A 16 -70.09 5.21 0.04
CA LEU A 16 -69.35 4.67 -1.11
C LEU A 16 -68.28 5.63 -1.61
N GLU A 17 -68.57 6.93 -1.72
CA GLU A 17 -67.59 7.95 -2.13
C GLU A 17 -66.47 8.12 -1.10
N SER A 18 -66.78 8.11 0.20
CA SER A 18 -65.76 8.20 1.26
C SER A 18 -64.86 6.97 1.31
N ASN A 19 -65.37 5.79 0.91
CA ASN A 19 -64.56 4.57 0.78
C ASN A 19 -63.71 4.57 -0.50
N LEU A 20 -64.20 5.14 -1.62
CA LEU A 20 -63.42 5.32 -2.85
C LEU A 20 -62.28 6.34 -2.68
N ARG A 21 -62.48 7.41 -1.88
CA ARG A 21 -61.41 8.39 -1.56
C ARG A 21 -60.34 7.84 -0.60
N LYS A 22 -60.60 6.74 0.11
CA LYS A 22 -59.64 6.06 1.01
C LYS A 22 -58.80 4.98 0.32
N LEU A 23 -59.13 4.60 -0.91
CA LEU A 23 -58.28 3.74 -1.74
C LEU A 23 -57.11 4.57 -2.26
N LYS A 24 -55.91 4.33 -1.72
CA LYS A 24 -54.66 4.91 -2.24
C LYS A 24 -54.59 4.64 -3.76
N PRO A 25 -54.21 5.63 -4.59
CA PRO A 25 -54.09 5.43 -6.03
C PRO A 25 -53.15 4.26 -6.30
N LEU A 26 -53.56 3.35 -7.22
CA LEU A 26 -52.71 2.25 -7.63
C LEU A 26 -51.36 2.81 -8.11
N PRO A 27 -50.22 2.24 -7.66
CA PRO A 27 -48.91 2.78 -8.00
C PRO A 27 -48.73 2.78 -9.51
N ASN A 28 -48.37 3.94 -10.06
CA ASN A 28 -48.12 4.14 -11.48
C ASN A 28 -47.11 3.10 -12.00
N SER A 29 -47.17 2.76 -13.30
CA SER A 29 -46.23 1.82 -13.94
C SER A 29 -44.75 2.14 -13.64
N GLN A 30 -44.42 3.43 -13.54
CA GLN A 30 -43.10 3.91 -13.14
C GLN A 30 -42.77 3.59 -11.67
N ASP A 31 -43.72 3.68 -10.75
CA ASP A 31 -43.53 3.34 -9.33
C ASP A 31 -43.39 1.84 -9.11
N LYS A 32 -44.13 1.01 -9.86
CA LYS A 32 -43.94 -0.44 -9.86
C LYS A 32 -42.55 -0.84 -10.40
N LYS A 33 -42.07 -0.19 -11.47
CA LYS A 33 -40.70 -0.37 -11.98
C LYS A 33 -39.66 0.07 -10.95
N ARG A 34 -39.83 1.24 -10.32
CA ARG A 34 -38.94 1.74 -9.25
C ARG A 34 -38.89 0.79 -8.05
N GLN A 35 -40.04 0.28 -7.59
CA GLN A 35 -40.12 -0.70 -6.50
C GLN A 35 -39.48 -2.05 -6.89
N SER A 36 -39.66 -2.50 -8.14
CA SER A 36 -39.04 -3.75 -8.62
C SER A 36 -37.51 -3.63 -8.74
N ASN A 37 -37.01 -2.48 -9.21
CA ASN A 37 -35.58 -2.20 -9.29
C ASN A 37 -34.97 -2.03 -7.89
N ALA A 38 -35.67 -1.38 -6.97
CA ALA A 38 -35.25 -1.28 -5.57
C ALA A 38 -35.14 -2.67 -4.92
N ARG A 39 -36.14 -3.55 -5.11
CA ARG A 39 -36.09 -4.93 -4.61
C ARG A 39 -34.96 -5.76 -5.22
N ARG A 40 -34.72 -5.63 -6.53
CA ARG A 40 -33.57 -6.28 -7.20
C ARG A 40 -32.23 -5.77 -6.66
N ASN A 41 -32.12 -4.48 -6.39
CA ASN A 41 -30.90 -3.88 -5.84
C ASN A 41 -30.66 -4.32 -4.39
N VAL A 42 -31.72 -4.44 -3.57
CA VAL A 42 -31.62 -4.97 -2.19
C VAL A 42 -31.16 -6.43 -2.23
N ASN A 43 -31.80 -7.27 -3.05
CA ASN A 43 -31.43 -8.69 -3.14
C ASN A 43 -29.99 -8.90 -3.66
N ARG A 44 -29.53 -8.04 -4.58
CA ARG A 44 -28.12 -8.02 -5.02
C ARG A 44 -27.16 -7.62 -3.90
N LYS A 45 -27.52 -6.62 -3.09
CA LYS A 45 -26.70 -6.21 -1.94
C LYS A 45 -26.62 -7.31 -0.89
N ASP A 46 -27.72 -7.99 -0.62
CA ASP A 46 -27.76 -9.10 0.35
C ASP A 46 -26.91 -10.28 -0.14
N GLN A 47 -26.99 -10.62 -1.43
CA GLN A 47 -26.13 -11.63 -2.06
C GLN A 47 -24.65 -11.24 -2.03
N ASN A 48 -24.32 -9.97 -2.31
CA ASN A 48 -22.94 -9.50 -2.26
C ASN A 48 -22.40 -9.44 -0.83
N ALA A 49 -23.23 -9.13 0.16
CA ALA A 49 -22.84 -9.19 1.57
C ALA A 49 -22.53 -10.62 2.02
N GLN A 50 -23.35 -11.59 1.61
CA GLN A 50 -23.09 -13.02 1.86
C GLN A 50 -21.80 -13.48 1.18
N ARG A 51 -21.54 -13.03 -0.05
CA ARG A 51 -20.27 -13.30 -0.76
C ARG A 51 -19.07 -12.72 -0.04
N THR A 52 -19.14 -11.48 0.45
CA THR A 52 -18.06 -10.87 1.24
C THR A 52 -17.81 -11.65 2.54
N GLN A 53 -18.85 -12.13 3.22
CA GLN A 53 -18.71 -12.98 4.42
C GLN A 53 -18.07 -14.33 4.10
N LEU A 54 -18.49 -14.98 3.02
CA LEU A 54 -17.88 -16.23 2.55
C LEU A 54 -16.42 -16.03 2.15
N LEU A 55 -16.09 -14.89 1.53
CA LEU A 55 -14.71 -14.53 1.22
C LEU A 55 -13.88 -14.31 2.48
N GLN A 56 -14.43 -13.64 3.50
CA GLN A 56 -13.78 -13.52 4.81
C GLN A 56 -13.50 -14.88 5.45
N LEU A 57 -14.48 -15.79 5.43
CA LEU A 57 -14.29 -17.15 5.92
C LEU A 57 -13.24 -17.93 5.11
N ALA A 58 -13.23 -17.77 3.79
CA ALA A 58 -12.22 -18.39 2.93
C ALA A 58 -10.81 -17.85 3.20
N MET A 59 -10.69 -16.56 3.51
CA MET A 59 -9.44 -15.94 3.97
C MET A 59 -9.03 -16.49 5.34
N ASP A 60 -9.96 -16.66 6.27
CA ASP A 60 -9.68 -17.24 7.60
C ASP A 60 -9.17 -18.68 7.51
N TRP A 61 -9.62 -19.43 6.50
CA TRP A 61 -9.17 -20.79 6.24
C TRP A 61 -7.95 -20.86 5.31
N ASN A 62 -7.43 -19.72 4.85
CA ASN A 62 -6.36 -19.63 3.84
C ASN A 62 -6.60 -20.53 2.60
N CYS A 63 -7.87 -20.69 2.22
CA CYS A 63 -8.29 -21.58 1.15
C CYS A 63 -8.46 -20.79 -0.14
N ILE A 64 -7.35 -20.58 -0.85
CA ILE A 64 -7.36 -19.74 -2.06
C ILE A 64 -8.17 -20.34 -3.19
N ASP A 65 -8.30 -21.65 -3.31
CA ASP A 65 -9.05 -22.27 -4.41
C ASP A 65 -10.56 -21.95 -4.31
N VAL A 66 -11.10 -22.02 -3.10
CA VAL A 66 -12.49 -21.62 -2.80
C VAL A 66 -12.65 -20.11 -2.97
N ALA A 67 -11.67 -19.33 -2.51
CA ALA A 67 -11.70 -17.89 -2.69
C ALA A 67 -11.60 -17.50 -4.15
N LYS A 68 -10.78 -18.18 -4.95
CA LYS A 68 -10.73 -18.03 -6.40
C LYS A 68 -12.11 -18.30 -6.94
N GLU A 69 -12.77 -19.42 -6.65
CA GLU A 69 -14.14 -19.67 -7.16
C GLU A 69 -15.15 -18.56 -6.80
N LEU A 70 -15.02 -17.96 -5.62
CA LEU A 70 -15.85 -16.85 -5.15
C LEU A 70 -15.45 -15.48 -5.78
N ILE A 71 -14.19 -15.31 -6.16
CA ILE A 71 -13.58 -14.15 -6.84
C ILE A 71 -13.63 -14.34 -8.39
N LEU A 72 -13.90 -15.55 -8.90
CA LEU A 72 -13.67 -16.03 -10.27
C LEU A 72 -14.77 -15.67 -11.27
N GLU A 73 -15.64 -14.70 -10.94
CA GLU A 73 -16.27 -13.92 -12.00
C GLU A 73 -15.33 -12.81 -12.53
N ASN A 74 -14.02 -12.87 -12.22
CA ASN A 74 -12.94 -12.01 -12.74
C ASN A 74 -13.25 -10.50 -12.66
N SER A 75 -14.17 -10.10 -11.79
CA SER A 75 -14.54 -8.71 -11.59
C SER A 75 -14.60 -8.39 -10.10
N LEU A 76 -13.81 -7.38 -9.73
CA LEU A 76 -13.81 -6.74 -8.41
C LEU A 76 -15.15 -6.07 -8.10
N ASP A 77 -16.04 -5.89 -9.07
CA ASP A 77 -17.34 -5.20 -8.91
C ASP A 77 -18.30 -5.97 -7.99
N ASN A 78 -18.07 -7.26 -7.81
CA ASN A 78 -18.93 -8.13 -6.99
C ASN A 78 -18.60 -8.08 -5.49
N ILE A 79 -17.44 -7.53 -5.10
CA ILE A 79 -16.99 -7.51 -3.70
C ILE A 79 -17.49 -6.22 -3.03
N LEU A 80 -18.40 -6.37 -2.06
CA LEU A 80 -18.78 -5.27 -1.19
C LEU A 80 -17.62 -4.96 -0.24
N ASN A 81 -17.18 -3.69 -0.17
CA ASN A 81 -16.07 -3.20 0.65
C ASN A 81 -14.69 -3.81 0.33
N LYS A 82 -14.28 -3.79 -0.95
CA LYS A 82 -12.95 -4.23 -1.43
C LYS A 82 -11.76 -3.74 -0.60
N GLU A 83 -11.85 -2.51 -0.08
CA GLU A 83 -10.81 -1.87 0.73
C GLU A 83 -10.59 -2.62 2.05
N HIS A 84 -11.69 -2.93 2.75
CA HIS A 84 -11.66 -3.64 4.02
C HIS A 84 -11.19 -5.09 3.84
N THR A 85 -11.63 -5.76 2.76
CA THR A 85 -11.18 -7.13 2.43
C THR A 85 -9.67 -7.17 2.17
N PHE A 86 -9.14 -6.18 1.45
CA PHE A 86 -7.71 -6.08 1.18
C PHE A 86 -6.91 -5.81 2.47
N ILE A 87 -7.33 -4.85 3.30
CA ILE A 87 -6.69 -4.57 4.60
C ILE A 87 -6.73 -5.82 5.50
N TYR A 88 -7.84 -6.55 5.50
CA TYR A 88 -7.96 -7.81 6.24
C TYR A 88 -6.96 -8.87 5.77
N ALA A 89 -6.77 -9.01 4.46
CA ALA A 89 -5.77 -9.94 3.92
C ALA A 89 -4.34 -9.55 4.33
N LEU A 90 -4.05 -8.24 4.43
CA LEU A 90 -2.76 -7.75 4.93
C LEU A 90 -2.57 -8.08 6.42
N THR A 91 -3.54 -7.74 7.28
CA THR A 91 -3.41 -7.95 8.73
C THR A 91 -3.35 -9.43 9.13
N LYS A 92 -3.85 -10.33 8.28
CA LYS A 92 -3.79 -11.79 8.45
C LYS A 92 -2.58 -12.47 7.81
N ASP A 93 -1.66 -11.73 7.19
CA ASP A 93 -0.50 -12.28 6.48
C ASP A 93 -0.87 -13.32 5.41
N LEU A 94 -1.76 -12.93 4.49
CA LEU A 94 -2.25 -13.79 3.40
C LEU A 94 -1.62 -13.37 2.06
N PRO A 95 -0.34 -13.71 1.79
CA PRO A 95 0.40 -13.22 0.61
C PRO A 95 -0.24 -13.64 -0.72
N THR A 96 -0.76 -14.87 -0.81
CA THR A 96 -1.37 -15.38 -2.04
C THR A 96 -2.66 -14.64 -2.39
N PHE A 97 -3.46 -14.27 -1.37
CA PHE A 97 -4.66 -13.46 -1.56
C PHE A 97 -4.30 -12.04 -2.01
N VAL A 98 -3.33 -11.42 -1.34
CA VAL A 98 -2.85 -10.07 -1.69
C VAL A 98 -2.32 -10.04 -3.12
N TYR A 99 -1.57 -11.06 -3.55
CA TYR A 99 -1.09 -11.18 -4.92
C TYR A 99 -2.23 -11.23 -5.94
N GLU A 100 -3.27 -12.05 -5.70
CA GLU A 100 -4.42 -12.12 -6.60
C GLU A 100 -5.22 -10.81 -6.60
N PHE A 101 -5.37 -10.15 -5.45
CA PHE A 101 -6.02 -8.84 -5.36
C PHE A 101 -5.29 -7.76 -6.16
N LEU A 102 -3.96 -7.73 -6.10
CA LEU A 102 -3.14 -6.81 -6.89
C LEU A 102 -3.26 -7.13 -8.39
N LYS A 103 -3.25 -8.41 -8.77
CA LYS A 103 -3.43 -8.86 -10.15
C LYS A 103 -4.79 -8.49 -10.72
N LEU A 104 -5.83 -8.48 -9.90
CA LEU A 104 -7.18 -8.04 -10.27
C LEU A 104 -7.29 -6.52 -10.44
N GLY A 105 -6.26 -5.75 -10.09
CA GLY A 105 -6.21 -4.30 -10.26
C GLY A 105 -6.73 -3.50 -9.07
N ILE A 106 -6.67 -4.07 -7.85
CA ILE A 106 -6.85 -3.26 -6.64
C ILE A 106 -5.65 -2.32 -6.54
N ASP A 107 -5.93 -1.01 -6.53
CA ASP A 107 -4.96 0.04 -6.35
C ASP A 107 -4.85 0.41 -4.85
N PRO A 108 -3.73 0.06 -4.18
CA PRO A 108 -3.55 0.33 -2.75
C PRO A 108 -3.55 1.84 -2.44
N SER A 109 -3.18 2.68 -3.40
CA SER A 109 -3.12 4.14 -3.24
C SER A 109 -4.49 4.70 -2.90
N LYS A 110 -5.53 4.22 -3.60
CA LYS A 110 -6.91 4.64 -3.36
C LYS A 110 -7.47 4.13 -2.02
N ILE A 111 -6.96 3.00 -1.53
CA ILE A 111 -7.38 2.39 -0.26
C ILE A 111 -6.86 3.22 0.92
N PHE A 112 -5.55 3.48 0.94
CA PHE A 112 -4.91 4.16 2.05
C PHE A 112 -5.02 5.68 1.96
N PHE A 113 -5.12 6.24 0.75
CA PHE A 113 -5.18 7.68 0.50
C PHE A 113 -6.31 8.04 -0.48
N PRO A 114 -7.58 7.96 -0.05
CA PRO A 114 -8.71 8.39 -0.88
C PRO A 114 -8.65 9.90 -1.18
N ASN A 115 -9.12 10.31 -2.37
CA ASN A 115 -9.30 11.72 -2.78
C ASN A 115 -8.03 12.62 -2.71
N ASP A 116 -6.86 12.09 -3.06
CA ASP A 116 -5.57 12.83 -3.06
C ASP A 116 -5.20 13.43 -1.70
N GLU A 117 -5.70 12.82 -0.61
CA GLU A 117 -5.30 13.15 0.76
C GLU A 117 -3.79 13.02 0.98
N PHE A 118 -3.09 12.29 0.09
CA PHE A 118 -1.65 12.20 0.10
C PHE A 118 -0.96 13.57 -0.01
N PHE A 119 -1.46 14.52 -0.82
CA PHE A 119 -0.83 15.85 -0.90
C PHE A 119 -1.55 16.91 -0.05
N ARG A 120 -2.85 16.76 0.16
CA ARG A 120 -3.68 17.78 0.87
C ARG A 120 -3.83 17.52 2.37
N GLY A 121 -3.53 16.31 2.83
CA GLY A 121 -3.76 15.87 4.20
C GLY A 121 -2.85 16.55 5.23
N THR A 122 -3.41 16.82 6.41
CA THR A 122 -2.66 17.31 7.58
C THR A 122 -1.98 16.18 8.37
N ASN A 123 -2.43 14.93 8.17
CA ASN A 123 -1.84 13.72 8.74
C ASN A 123 -1.86 12.57 7.72
N ARG A 124 -1.04 12.70 6.66
CA ARG A 124 -0.99 11.77 5.51
C ARG A 124 -1.02 10.30 5.92
N TYR A 125 -0.15 9.92 6.85
CA TYR A 125 0.07 8.53 7.24
C TYR A 125 -0.78 8.05 8.42
N LYS A 126 -1.68 8.88 8.97
CA LYS A 126 -2.41 8.49 10.19
C LYS A 126 -3.31 7.27 9.99
N LYS A 127 -4.01 7.18 8.85
CA LYS A 127 -4.84 6.02 8.52
C LYS A 127 -3.97 4.78 8.30
N PHE A 128 -2.92 4.91 7.50
CA PHE A 128 -1.94 3.83 7.26
C PHE A 128 -1.34 3.27 8.55
N ILE A 129 -0.87 4.15 9.46
CA ILE A 129 -0.30 3.75 10.74
C ILE A 129 -1.36 3.13 11.67
N GLY A 130 -2.57 3.71 11.69
CA GLY A 130 -3.70 3.16 12.45
C GLY A 130 -4.03 1.74 12.03
N ASP A 131 -4.28 1.53 10.74
CA ASP A 131 -4.77 0.27 10.20
C ASP A 131 -3.70 -0.84 10.23
N LEU A 132 -2.42 -0.50 10.03
CA LEU A 132 -1.35 -1.49 9.85
C LEU A 132 -0.42 -1.68 11.06
N TYR A 133 -0.24 -0.65 11.89
CA TYR A 133 0.65 -0.71 13.06
C TYR A 133 -0.09 -0.65 14.40
N THR A 134 -1.27 -0.03 14.46
CA THR A 134 -2.06 0.07 15.70
C THR A 134 -3.00 -1.11 15.89
N ASP A 135 -3.65 -1.59 14.82
CA ASP A 135 -4.51 -2.79 14.87
C ASP A 135 -3.69 -4.11 14.81
N ALA A 136 -2.38 -4.00 14.61
CA ALA A 136 -1.42 -5.09 14.81
C ALA A 136 -1.21 -5.45 16.31
N ALA A 137 -2.22 -5.21 17.16
CA ALA A 137 -2.16 -5.38 18.60
C ALA A 137 -2.46 -6.80 19.10
N VAL A 138 -2.65 -7.82 18.23
CA VAL A 138 -2.98 -9.19 18.72
C VAL A 138 -2.18 -10.33 18.08
N ASN A 139 -1.47 -10.12 16.96
CA ASN A 139 -0.75 -11.21 16.29
C ASN A 139 0.73 -11.22 16.68
N SER A 140 1.26 -12.41 16.97
CA SER A 140 2.60 -12.75 17.46
C SER A 140 3.80 -12.02 16.86
N ASN A 141 3.68 -11.38 15.69
CA ASN A 141 4.78 -10.81 14.92
C ASN A 141 5.13 -9.37 15.35
N THR A 142 4.21 -8.67 16.02
CA THR A 142 4.47 -7.37 16.67
C THR A 142 5.51 -7.50 17.79
N THR A 143 5.77 -8.73 18.26
CA THR A 143 6.85 -9.01 19.22
C THR A 143 8.24 -8.73 18.64
N HIS A 144 8.46 -8.80 17.32
CA HIS A 144 9.80 -8.69 16.74
C HIS A 144 10.27 -7.22 16.71
N LEU A 145 9.40 -6.32 16.23
CA LEU A 145 9.62 -4.86 16.37
C LEU A 145 9.63 -4.45 17.82
N ARG A 146 8.65 -4.91 18.61
CA ARG A 146 8.54 -4.56 20.03
C ARG A 146 9.79 -4.97 20.80
N TRP A 147 10.32 -6.16 20.57
CA TRP A 147 11.54 -6.63 21.22
C TRP A 147 12.80 -5.88 20.72
N PHE A 148 12.86 -5.51 19.43
CA PHE A 148 13.91 -4.65 18.90
C PHE A 148 13.89 -3.25 19.54
N VAL A 149 12.69 -2.71 19.76
CA VAL A 149 12.37 -1.40 20.33
C VAL A 149 12.52 -1.36 21.86
N GLU A 150 12.13 -2.42 22.57
CA GLU A 150 12.25 -2.55 24.04
C GLU A 150 13.71 -2.68 24.50
N SER A 151 14.61 -3.11 23.61
CA SER A 151 16.06 -3.17 23.88
C SER A 151 16.72 -1.79 23.86
N ASP A 152 16.03 -0.74 23.40
CA ASP A 152 16.52 0.64 23.33
C ASP A 152 15.67 1.55 24.23
N SER A 153 16.32 2.24 25.16
CA SER A 153 15.65 2.85 26.34
C SER A 153 14.73 4.03 25.99
N ASP A 154 14.84 4.59 24.78
CA ASP A 154 14.11 5.80 24.35
C ASP A 154 12.83 5.52 23.52
N ILE A 155 12.63 4.28 23.07
CA ILE A 155 11.50 3.90 22.20
C ILE A 155 10.55 2.90 22.92
N SER A 156 10.97 2.35 24.06
CA SER A 156 10.34 1.22 24.77
C SER A 156 8.88 1.41 25.22
N GLU A 157 8.33 2.64 25.20
CA GLU A 157 6.93 2.91 25.59
C GLU A 157 6.06 3.47 24.47
N LYS A 158 6.61 3.74 23.28
CA LYS A 158 5.86 4.35 22.19
C LYS A 158 5.32 3.28 21.26
N HIS A 159 4.06 2.91 21.45
CA HIS A 159 3.29 2.33 20.35
C HIS A 159 3.46 3.21 19.12
N ILE A 160 3.77 2.62 17.95
CA ILE A 160 3.91 3.37 16.69
C ILE A 160 2.56 4.01 16.37
N GLN A 161 2.40 5.28 16.77
CA GLN A 161 1.15 6.04 16.61
C GLN A 161 1.39 7.28 15.75
N ARG A 162 2.63 7.75 15.64
CA ARG A 162 3.01 8.93 14.86
C ARG A 162 4.06 8.58 13.82
N THR A 163 4.16 9.42 12.78
CA THR A 163 5.20 9.30 11.76
C THR A 163 6.60 9.49 12.33
N ASP A 164 6.73 10.29 13.39
CA ASP A 164 8.02 10.52 14.05
C ASP A 164 8.58 9.26 14.71
N ASP A 165 7.70 8.45 15.31
CA ASP A 165 8.09 7.16 15.91
C ASP A 165 8.57 6.18 14.83
N LEU A 166 7.86 6.15 13.68
CA LEU A 166 8.25 5.30 12.55
C LEU A 166 9.58 5.73 11.94
N ASN A 167 9.82 7.04 11.78
CA ASN A 167 11.12 7.55 11.34
C ASN A 167 12.23 7.18 12.32
N ALA A 168 11.99 7.28 13.64
CA ALA A 168 12.99 6.89 14.64
C ALA A 168 13.35 5.41 14.53
N VAL A 169 12.36 4.53 14.37
CA VAL A 169 12.58 3.09 14.16
C VAL A 169 13.42 2.83 12.90
N ILE A 170 13.10 3.50 11.78
CA ILE A 170 13.85 3.38 10.53
C ILE A 170 15.29 3.88 10.70
N SER A 171 15.51 5.02 11.37
CA SER A 171 16.85 5.56 11.62
C SER A 171 17.69 4.61 12.48
N VAL A 172 17.10 3.95 13.49
CA VAL A 172 17.83 2.97 14.32
C VAL A 172 18.16 1.70 13.54
N LEU A 173 17.29 1.25 12.64
CA LEU A 173 17.48 0.01 11.87
C LEU A 173 18.44 0.18 10.69
N ILE A 174 18.32 1.27 9.95
CA ILE A 174 19.06 1.50 8.72
C ILE A 174 20.25 2.42 8.96
N GLY A 175 20.15 3.39 9.86
CA GLY A 175 21.19 4.38 10.16
C GLY A 175 20.82 5.81 9.77
N ASP A 176 21.57 6.76 10.34
CA ASP A 176 21.30 8.21 10.21
C ASP A 176 21.63 8.81 8.83
N TYR A 177 22.24 8.03 7.93
CA TYR A 177 22.54 8.49 6.57
C TYR A 177 21.28 8.57 5.69
N MET A 178 20.22 7.84 6.05
CA MET A 178 18.94 7.90 5.34
C MET A 178 18.15 9.12 5.80
N SER A 179 17.75 9.97 4.86
CA SER A 179 16.89 11.11 5.21
C SER A 179 15.48 10.65 5.60
N LYS A 180 14.77 11.49 6.35
CA LYS A 180 13.44 11.13 6.90
C LYS A 180 12.47 10.73 5.77
N LEU A 181 11.78 9.60 5.95
CA LEU A 181 10.86 9.06 4.94
C LEU A 181 9.41 9.52 5.16
N TYR A 182 8.97 9.58 6.42
CA TYR A 182 7.58 9.83 6.77
C TYR A 182 7.38 11.26 7.26
N PHE A 183 6.40 11.98 6.71
CA PHE A 183 6.01 13.30 7.21
C PHE A 183 4.49 13.44 7.28
N ASP A 184 3.99 14.09 8.33
CA ASP A 184 2.56 14.32 8.53
C ASP A 184 1.89 15.10 7.40
N SER A 185 2.62 15.98 6.73
CA SER A 185 2.09 16.85 5.68
C SER A 185 3.17 17.15 4.64
N ASP A 186 2.74 17.27 3.39
CA ASP A 186 3.58 17.62 2.23
C ASP A 186 4.38 18.91 2.47
N ARG A 187 3.77 19.92 3.11
CA ARG A 187 4.46 21.17 3.48
C ARG A 187 5.67 20.95 4.38
N LYS A 188 5.61 19.98 5.30
CA LYS A 188 6.73 19.63 6.20
C LYS A 188 7.83 18.91 5.42
N GLU A 189 7.46 18.02 4.51
CA GLU A 189 8.39 17.33 3.61
C GLU A 189 9.13 18.33 2.72
N MET A 190 8.42 19.22 2.02
CA MET A 190 9.04 20.25 1.18
C MET A 190 10.01 21.14 1.96
N LYS A 191 9.62 21.57 3.17
CA LYS A 191 10.49 22.38 4.04
C LYS A 191 11.74 21.61 4.44
N TYR A 192 11.60 20.31 4.77
CA TYR A 192 12.73 19.46 5.10
C TYR A 192 13.66 19.29 3.89
N ARG A 193 13.12 18.94 2.71
CA ARG A 193 13.91 18.80 1.47
C ARG A 193 14.69 20.07 1.15
N SER A 194 14.05 21.24 1.27
CA SER A 194 14.73 22.52 1.07
C SER A 194 15.81 22.82 2.10
N LEU A 195 15.63 22.41 3.37
CA LEU A 195 16.62 22.63 4.42
C LEU A 195 17.88 21.76 4.23
N TRP A 196 17.69 20.56 3.66
CA TRP A 196 18.75 19.59 3.44
C TRP A 196 19.33 19.62 2.01
N GLY A 197 18.97 20.63 1.20
CA GLY A 197 19.47 20.76 -0.17
C GLY A 197 19.04 19.62 -1.10
N LEU A 198 17.90 18.98 -0.83
CA LEU A 198 17.34 17.87 -1.61
C LEU A 198 16.36 18.37 -2.70
N ASN A 199 16.58 19.58 -3.22
CA ASN A 199 15.68 20.20 -4.20
C ASN A 199 15.95 19.66 -5.61
N LYS A 200 14.91 19.67 -6.46
CA LYS A 200 14.89 19.02 -7.78
C LYS A 200 15.83 19.62 -8.85
N GLU A 201 16.61 20.66 -8.54
CA GLU A 201 17.46 21.34 -9.54
C GLU A 201 18.53 20.41 -10.14
N ASP A 202 18.93 19.34 -9.44
CA ASP A 202 19.90 18.36 -9.94
C ASP A 202 19.30 17.27 -10.86
N ALA A 203 17.98 17.23 -11.06
CA ALA A 203 17.31 16.21 -11.89
C ALA A 203 17.02 16.66 -13.34
N GLU A 204 17.16 17.95 -13.66
CA GLU A 204 16.78 18.50 -14.97
C GLU A 204 17.83 18.24 -16.08
N GLN A 205 19.03 17.72 -15.77
CA GLN A 205 20.05 17.46 -16.78
C GLN A 205 19.80 16.20 -17.65
N ASN A 206 18.79 15.38 -17.33
CA ASN A 206 18.44 14.18 -18.10
C ASN A 206 17.03 14.22 -18.73
N ALA A 207 16.38 15.38 -18.80
CA ALA A 207 15.11 15.53 -19.51
C ALA A 207 15.34 16.20 -20.89
N ILE A 208 14.86 15.53 -21.94
CA ILE A 208 14.77 16.04 -23.31
C ILE A 208 14.05 17.41 -23.29
N PRO A 209 14.53 18.45 -24.01
CA PRO A 209 13.88 19.75 -23.98
C PRO A 209 12.54 19.67 -24.74
N VAL A 210 11.43 19.81 -24.02
CA VAL A 210 10.09 19.87 -24.61
C VAL A 210 9.72 21.34 -24.82
N GLU A 211 9.81 21.80 -26.07
CA GLU A 211 9.14 23.02 -26.51
C GLU A 211 7.61 22.80 -26.50
N ILE A 212 6.95 23.56 -25.61
CA ILE A 212 5.59 24.16 -25.66
C ILE A 212 4.55 23.48 -26.58
N VAL A 213 3.40 23.07 -26.01
CA VAL A 213 2.01 23.52 -26.36
C VAL A 213 0.92 22.51 -25.88
N THR A 214 0.09 22.99 -24.93
CA THR A 214 -1.35 22.71 -24.64
C THR A 214 -1.82 21.38 -23.99
N ASP A 215 -2.70 21.54 -22.98
CA ASP A 215 -3.47 20.55 -22.19
C ASP A 215 -2.75 19.80 -21.03
N ASP A 216 -1.97 20.54 -20.22
CA ASP A 216 -1.06 20.00 -19.17
C ASP A 216 -1.68 19.56 -17.83
N ASP A 217 -2.95 19.84 -17.54
CA ASP A 217 -3.54 19.52 -16.21
C ASP A 217 -3.68 17.99 -15.99
N ASP A 218 -3.93 17.24 -17.07
CA ASP A 218 -4.14 15.79 -17.04
C ASP A 218 -2.82 14.99 -16.97
N LEU A 219 -1.70 15.57 -17.43
CA LEU A 219 -0.36 14.97 -17.29
C LEU A 219 0.19 15.16 -15.87
N PHE A 220 -0.02 16.33 -15.28
CA PHE A 220 0.40 16.63 -13.92
C PHE A 220 -0.30 15.74 -12.89
N ASP A 221 -1.60 15.45 -13.10
CA ASP A 221 -2.36 14.53 -12.24
C ASP A 221 -1.85 13.07 -12.37
N ARG A 222 -1.48 12.63 -13.57
CA ARG A 222 -0.92 11.29 -13.80
C ARG A 222 0.43 11.08 -13.14
N GLU A 223 1.36 12.04 -13.26
CA GLU A 223 2.69 11.93 -12.66
C GLU A 223 2.59 11.92 -11.12
N ASN A 224 1.70 12.74 -10.57
CA ASN A 224 1.46 12.76 -9.12
C ASN A 224 0.81 11.45 -8.63
N ARG A 225 -0.13 10.89 -9.39
CA ARG A 225 -0.73 9.58 -9.07
C ARG A 225 0.30 8.46 -9.05
N GLN A 226 1.19 8.42 -10.05
CA GLN A 226 2.27 7.42 -10.09
C GLN A 226 3.22 7.57 -8.90
N LYS A 227 3.50 8.81 -8.47
CA LYS A 227 4.28 9.05 -7.25
C LYS A 227 3.56 8.51 -6.02
N VAL A 228 2.26 8.76 -5.85
CA VAL A 228 1.51 8.22 -4.71
C VAL A 228 1.59 6.69 -4.69
N GLU A 229 1.39 6.05 -5.84
CA GLU A 229 1.54 4.58 -5.98
C GLU A 229 2.92 4.09 -5.54
N ASP A 230 3.98 4.74 -6.02
CA ASP A 230 5.36 4.42 -5.66
C ASP A 230 5.61 4.54 -4.14
N TYR A 231 5.10 5.60 -3.50
CA TYR A 231 5.20 5.79 -2.04
C TYR A 231 4.40 4.73 -1.27
N VAL A 232 3.17 4.41 -1.69
CA VAL A 232 2.32 3.41 -1.01
C VAL A 232 2.96 2.03 -1.08
N MET A 233 3.43 1.63 -2.27
CA MET A 233 4.08 0.32 -2.46
C MET A 233 5.35 0.21 -1.64
N ARG A 234 6.16 1.28 -1.59
CA ARG A 234 7.33 1.36 -0.71
C ARG A 234 6.94 1.16 0.75
N ASP A 235 5.91 1.86 1.20
CA ASP A 235 5.50 1.84 2.61
C ASP A 235 4.90 0.49 3.01
N LEU A 236 4.12 -0.15 2.13
CA LEU A 236 3.63 -1.51 2.34
C LEU A 236 4.77 -2.53 2.40
N PHE A 237 5.78 -2.39 1.55
CA PHE A 237 6.96 -3.24 1.58
C PHE A 237 7.75 -3.05 2.89
N LEU A 238 8.01 -1.81 3.29
CA LEU A 238 8.71 -1.50 4.55
C LEU A 238 7.92 -2.02 5.75
N TRP A 239 6.61 -1.80 5.80
CA TRP A 239 5.73 -2.38 6.81
C TRP A 239 5.84 -3.92 6.86
N SER A 240 5.79 -4.58 5.71
CA SER A 240 5.88 -6.05 5.62
C SER A 240 7.19 -6.57 6.20
N ILE A 241 8.33 -5.93 5.88
CA ILE A 241 9.64 -6.31 6.42
C ILE A 241 9.74 -6.00 7.92
N LEU A 242 9.29 -4.82 8.34
CA LEU A 242 9.31 -4.40 9.74
C LEU A 242 8.52 -5.39 10.60
N MET A 243 7.31 -5.76 10.19
CA MET A 243 6.44 -6.73 10.87
C MET A 243 6.82 -8.21 10.62
N TYR A 244 7.91 -8.47 9.90
CA TYR A 244 8.39 -9.82 9.55
C TYR A 244 7.42 -10.68 8.71
N HIS A 245 6.58 -10.05 7.90
CA HIS A 245 5.78 -10.71 6.87
C HIS A 245 6.59 -10.88 5.58
N VAL A 246 7.54 -11.83 5.61
CA VAL A 246 8.53 -12.00 4.53
C VAL A 246 7.89 -12.36 3.19
N ASP A 247 6.87 -13.22 3.19
CA ASP A 247 6.23 -13.64 1.93
C ASP A 247 5.37 -12.51 1.32
N LEU A 248 4.72 -11.69 2.15
CA LEU A 248 4.09 -10.44 1.69
C LEU A 248 5.12 -9.47 1.10
N ALA A 249 6.28 -9.32 1.76
CA ALA A 249 7.34 -8.45 1.26
C ALA A 249 7.85 -8.91 -0.12
N LYS A 250 7.96 -10.23 -0.36
CA LYS A 250 8.31 -10.78 -1.69
C LYS A 250 7.27 -10.43 -2.75
N VAL A 251 5.98 -10.47 -2.41
CA VAL A 251 4.90 -10.06 -3.31
C VAL A 251 5.06 -8.59 -3.69
N PHE A 252 5.19 -7.69 -2.70
CA PHE A 252 5.34 -6.26 -2.97
C PHE A 252 6.62 -5.92 -3.73
N LEU A 253 7.70 -6.66 -3.49
CA LEU A 253 8.97 -6.48 -4.21
C LEU A 253 8.82 -6.59 -5.73
N SER A 254 7.90 -7.43 -6.21
CA SER A 254 7.62 -7.57 -7.64
C SER A 254 6.94 -6.36 -8.28
N TYR A 255 6.26 -5.52 -7.48
CA TYR A 255 5.55 -4.32 -7.94
C TYR A 255 6.34 -3.02 -7.72
N LEU A 256 7.46 -3.07 -6.98
CA LEU A 256 8.28 -1.89 -6.71
C LEU A 256 9.05 -1.42 -7.96
N LYS A 257 9.23 -0.10 -8.06
CA LYS A 257 10.07 0.55 -9.08
C LYS A 257 11.56 0.33 -8.81
N TYR A 258 12.03 0.60 -7.59
CA TYR A 258 13.44 0.47 -7.21
C TYR A 258 13.71 -0.80 -6.39
N ARG A 259 13.52 -1.96 -7.02
CA ARG A 259 13.56 -3.29 -6.36
C ARG A 259 14.92 -3.62 -5.76
N ILE A 260 16.01 -3.21 -6.41
CA ILE A 260 17.38 -3.47 -5.94
C ILE A 260 17.61 -2.79 -4.58
N CYS A 261 17.33 -1.49 -4.48
CA CYS A 261 17.45 -0.75 -3.24
C CYS A 261 16.52 -1.30 -2.15
N ALA A 262 15.28 -1.64 -2.51
CA ALA A 262 14.32 -2.22 -1.58
C ALA A 262 14.83 -3.55 -0.98
N ALA A 263 15.38 -4.43 -1.82
CA ALA A 263 15.93 -5.71 -1.40
C ALA A 263 17.17 -5.53 -0.49
N LEU A 264 18.03 -4.56 -0.77
CA LEU A 264 19.17 -4.22 0.09
C LEU A 264 18.73 -3.68 1.46
N ILE A 265 17.71 -2.81 1.49
CA ILE A 265 17.12 -2.31 2.73
C ILE A 265 16.52 -3.46 3.55
N ALA A 266 15.78 -4.37 2.90
CA ALA A 266 15.25 -5.55 3.57
C ALA A 266 16.36 -6.42 4.15
N THR A 267 17.44 -6.61 3.40
CA THR A 267 18.63 -7.35 3.86
C THR A 267 19.26 -6.70 5.09
N LYS A 268 19.41 -5.36 5.10
CA LYS A 268 19.91 -4.61 6.27
C LYS A 268 19.03 -4.85 7.50
N ILE A 269 17.71 -4.64 7.37
CA ILE A 269 16.77 -4.76 8.49
C ILE A 269 16.80 -6.20 9.06
N LEU A 270 16.79 -7.21 8.20
CA LEU A 270 16.82 -8.61 8.63
C LEU A 270 18.16 -8.99 9.29
N LYS A 271 19.28 -8.44 8.82
CA LYS A 271 20.60 -8.62 9.46
C LYS A 271 20.64 -7.96 10.84
N GLU A 272 20.02 -6.80 11.03
CA GLU A 272 19.89 -6.16 12.36
C GLU A 272 19.00 -6.99 13.31
N TYR A 273 17.89 -7.55 12.81
CA TYR A 273 17.09 -8.50 13.59
C TYR A 273 17.89 -9.74 13.99
N HIS A 274 18.66 -10.32 13.06
CA HIS A 274 19.55 -11.44 13.36
C HIS A 274 20.61 -11.08 14.42
N ARG A 275 21.23 -9.89 14.30
CA ARG A 275 22.28 -9.43 15.22
C ARG A 275 21.76 -9.32 16.64
N LYS A 276 20.59 -8.72 16.82
CA LYS A 276 20.01 -8.61 18.15
C LYS A 276 19.54 -9.99 18.64
N ALA A 277 18.99 -10.85 17.77
CA ALA A 277 18.23 -12.04 18.20
C ALA A 277 19.09 -12.97 19.07
N THR A 278 18.54 -13.37 20.22
CA THR A 278 19.10 -14.42 21.06
C THR A 278 18.96 -15.77 20.35
N HIS A 279 19.88 -16.72 20.62
CA HIS A 279 19.97 -17.99 19.90
C HIS A 279 18.61 -18.70 19.77
N GLY A 280 18.29 -19.20 18.57
CA GLY A 280 17.06 -19.95 18.29
C GLY A 280 16.78 -20.09 16.79
N GLU A 281 15.81 -20.93 16.43
CA GLU A 281 15.42 -21.21 15.03
C GLU A 281 15.00 -19.94 14.25
N LEU A 282 14.47 -18.94 14.95
CA LEU A 282 14.10 -17.65 14.38
C LEU A 282 15.31 -16.86 13.87
N LYS A 283 16.46 -16.97 14.56
CA LYS A 283 17.72 -16.32 14.17
C LYS A 283 18.25 -16.84 12.84
N ASP A 284 18.15 -18.16 12.64
CA ASP A 284 18.52 -18.80 11.38
C ASP A 284 17.55 -18.42 10.25
N SER A 285 16.26 -18.28 10.59
CA SER A 285 15.23 -17.82 9.64
C SER A 285 15.50 -16.39 9.16
N TYR A 286 15.87 -15.46 10.05
CA TYR A 286 16.27 -14.11 9.67
C TYR A 286 17.45 -14.10 8.70
N MET A 287 18.49 -14.89 8.99
CA MET A 287 19.66 -14.97 8.12
C MET A 287 19.30 -15.53 6.74
N LYS A 288 18.54 -16.63 6.68
CA LYS A 288 18.07 -17.22 5.42
C LYS A 288 17.26 -16.23 4.59
N ASN A 289 16.37 -15.48 5.22
CA ASN A 289 15.56 -14.47 4.54
C ASN A 289 16.40 -13.27 4.09
N ALA A 290 17.39 -12.84 4.88
CA ALA A 290 18.35 -11.82 4.48
C ALA A 290 19.14 -12.27 3.24
N ASP A 291 19.66 -13.50 3.24
CA ASP A 291 20.39 -14.10 2.12
C ASP A 291 19.51 -14.18 0.86
N TYR A 292 18.20 -14.46 1.01
CA TYR A 292 17.26 -14.44 -0.12
C TYR A 292 17.15 -13.06 -0.77
N PHE A 293 16.94 -12.00 0.02
CA PHE A 293 16.82 -10.64 -0.54
C PHE A 293 18.16 -10.14 -1.11
N GLN A 294 19.26 -10.51 -0.47
CA GLN A 294 20.61 -10.26 -0.96
C GLN A 294 20.83 -10.90 -2.34
N GLN A 295 20.51 -12.19 -2.47
CA GLN A 295 20.63 -12.90 -3.75
C GLN A 295 19.70 -12.29 -4.81
N TYR A 296 18.47 -11.92 -4.44
CA TYR A 296 17.55 -11.23 -5.34
C TYR A 296 18.13 -9.92 -5.88
N ALA A 297 18.77 -9.12 -5.03
CA ALA A 297 19.43 -7.88 -5.44
C ALA A 297 20.60 -8.15 -6.41
N ILE A 298 21.42 -9.17 -6.13
CA ILE A 298 22.54 -9.59 -6.99
C ILE A 298 22.02 -10.05 -8.36
N ASP A 299 20.98 -10.90 -8.37
CA ASP A 299 20.38 -11.41 -9.61
C ASP A 299 19.81 -10.27 -10.46
N CYS A 300 19.13 -9.31 -9.84
CA CYS A 300 18.62 -8.12 -10.53
C CYS A 300 19.74 -7.29 -11.15
N VAL A 301 20.80 -6.99 -10.37
CA VAL A 301 21.95 -6.23 -10.87
C VAL A 301 22.66 -6.98 -11.99
N THR A 302 22.83 -8.29 -11.86
CA THR A 302 23.47 -9.13 -12.88
C THR A 302 22.68 -9.10 -14.20
N GLN A 303 21.34 -9.04 -14.14
CA GLN A 303 20.52 -8.88 -15.35
C GLN A 303 20.64 -7.47 -15.93
N CYS A 304 20.70 -6.42 -15.09
CA CYS A 304 20.96 -5.06 -15.55
C CYS A 304 22.33 -4.96 -16.24
N GLU A 305 23.37 -5.58 -15.67
CA GLU A 305 24.73 -5.62 -16.21
C GLU A 305 24.80 -6.27 -17.59
N LYS A 306 24.08 -7.40 -17.76
CA LYS A 306 24.01 -8.10 -19.05
C LYS A 306 23.36 -7.27 -20.15
N ASN A 307 22.44 -6.38 -19.79
CA ASN A 307 21.77 -5.51 -20.74
C ASN A 307 22.63 -4.29 -21.07
N ASP A 308 23.05 -3.54 -20.06
CA ASP A 308 23.92 -2.37 -20.20
C ASP A 308 24.74 -2.15 -18.91
N PRO A 309 26.06 -2.39 -18.94
CA PRO A 309 26.91 -2.26 -17.76
C PRO A 309 27.08 -0.81 -17.28
N ASP A 310 27.05 0.16 -18.19
CA ASP A 310 27.20 1.57 -17.84
C ASP A 310 25.92 2.08 -17.17
N GLN A 311 24.75 1.71 -17.70
CA GLN A 311 23.47 1.99 -17.06
C GLN A 311 23.33 1.28 -15.71
N ALA A 312 23.81 0.04 -15.57
CA ALA A 312 23.83 -0.66 -14.30
C ALA A 312 24.68 0.06 -13.24
N CYS A 313 25.84 0.60 -13.63
CA CYS A 313 26.67 1.43 -12.75
C CYS A 313 25.92 2.70 -12.32
N GLN A 314 25.22 3.38 -13.24
CA GLN A 314 24.40 4.55 -12.91
C GLN A 314 23.28 4.20 -11.93
N ILE A 315 22.58 3.09 -12.11
CA ILE A 315 21.50 2.65 -11.20
C ILE A 315 22.03 2.43 -9.76
N ILE A 316 23.23 1.88 -9.61
CA ILE A 316 23.83 1.62 -8.29
C ILE A 316 24.24 2.91 -7.58
N LEU A 317 24.74 3.90 -8.34
CA LEU A 317 25.18 5.20 -7.84
C LEU A 317 24.05 6.24 -7.77
N GLN A 318 22.91 5.98 -8.39
CA GLN A 318 21.76 6.88 -8.39
C GLN A 318 21.25 7.08 -6.96
N ARG A 319 21.02 8.35 -6.59
CA ARG A 319 20.36 8.67 -5.34
C ARG A 319 18.85 8.48 -5.49
N ILE A 320 18.27 7.68 -4.61
CA ILE A 320 16.86 7.30 -4.69
C ILE A 320 16.07 8.13 -3.68
N GLU A 321 15.37 9.16 -4.17
CA GLU A 321 14.56 10.04 -3.34
C GLU A 321 13.50 9.28 -2.51
N LEU A 322 12.91 8.23 -3.09
CA LEU A 322 11.89 7.42 -2.41
C LEU A 322 12.40 6.72 -1.15
N TYR A 323 13.68 6.39 -1.08
CA TYR A 323 14.30 5.76 0.09
C TYR A 323 15.18 6.76 0.86
N GLY A 324 14.84 8.05 0.82
CA GLY A 324 15.54 9.06 1.61
C GLY A 324 16.87 9.50 1.03
N ASN A 325 16.97 9.55 -0.31
CA ASN A 325 18.13 10.01 -1.08
C ASN A 325 19.40 9.16 -0.88
N VAL A 326 19.22 7.88 -0.61
CA VAL A 326 20.31 6.91 -0.46
C VAL A 326 20.70 6.30 -1.81
N THR A 327 21.95 5.90 -1.93
CA THR A 327 22.44 5.09 -3.07
C THR A 327 22.41 3.60 -2.72
N CYS A 328 22.25 2.73 -3.72
CA CYS A 328 22.29 1.28 -3.47
C CYS A 328 23.64 0.85 -2.86
N LEU A 329 24.74 1.49 -3.27
CA LEU A 329 26.07 1.21 -2.74
C LEU A 329 26.20 1.58 -1.25
N GLN A 330 25.65 2.73 -0.82
CA GLN A 330 25.65 3.11 0.60
C GLN A 330 24.88 2.11 1.46
N VAL A 331 23.68 1.71 1.02
CA VAL A 331 22.86 0.73 1.75
C VAL A 331 23.58 -0.62 1.82
N ALA A 332 24.19 -1.07 0.71
CA ALA A 332 24.94 -2.33 0.69
C ALA A 332 26.18 -2.31 1.60
N ALA A 333 26.91 -1.19 1.63
CA ALA A 333 28.07 -1.01 2.51
C ALA A 333 27.67 -1.08 3.99
N ASP A 334 26.58 -0.42 4.35
CA ASP A 334 26.06 -0.40 5.72
C ASP A 334 25.41 -1.74 6.13
N ALA A 335 24.82 -2.47 5.17
CA ALA A 335 24.34 -3.84 5.36
C ALA A 335 25.45 -4.90 5.45
N HIS A 336 26.73 -4.47 5.35
CA HIS A 336 27.90 -5.34 5.27
C HIS A 336 27.76 -6.43 4.20
N ASP A 337 27.20 -6.04 3.06
CA ASP A 337 26.79 -6.95 2.02
C ASP A 337 27.92 -7.29 1.03
N LYS A 338 28.85 -8.13 1.49
CA LYS A 338 30.10 -8.41 0.78
C LYS A 338 29.88 -9.01 -0.61
N LEU A 339 28.87 -9.87 -0.77
CA LEU A 339 28.60 -10.50 -2.06
C LEU A 339 28.08 -9.48 -3.07
N PHE A 340 27.19 -8.59 -2.64
CA PHE A 340 26.69 -7.52 -3.50
C PHE A 340 27.79 -6.54 -3.91
N ILE A 341 28.64 -6.12 -2.96
CA ILE A 341 29.76 -5.19 -3.24
C ILE A 341 30.81 -5.81 -4.17
N ALA A 342 30.98 -7.13 -4.13
CA ALA A 342 31.89 -7.86 -5.01
C ALA A 342 31.37 -8.01 -6.45
N THR A 343 30.13 -7.62 -6.74
CA THR A 343 29.55 -7.66 -8.10
C THR A 343 30.36 -6.77 -9.04
N PRO A 344 30.58 -7.16 -10.32
CA PRO A 344 31.39 -6.37 -11.25
C PRO A 344 30.90 -4.93 -11.41
N CYS A 345 29.59 -4.69 -11.43
CA CYS A 345 29.01 -3.33 -11.49
C CYS A 345 29.46 -2.44 -10.32
N CYS A 346 29.47 -2.98 -9.08
CA CYS A 346 29.91 -2.24 -7.91
C CYS A 346 31.40 -1.91 -8.00
N VAL A 347 32.21 -2.87 -8.44
CA VAL A 347 33.66 -2.68 -8.65
C VAL A 347 33.94 -1.66 -9.74
N GLN A 348 33.22 -1.72 -10.86
CA GLN A 348 33.32 -0.75 -11.96
C GLN A 348 32.89 0.64 -11.50
N ALA A 349 31.78 0.76 -10.77
CA ALA A 349 31.33 2.01 -10.19
C ALA A 349 32.37 2.62 -9.24
N MET A 350 32.96 1.82 -8.33
CA MET A 350 34.04 2.27 -7.44
C MET A 350 35.29 2.68 -8.20
N ASN A 351 35.69 1.93 -9.24
CA ASN A 351 36.82 2.30 -10.10
C ASN A 351 36.54 3.61 -10.85
N ASN A 352 35.33 3.81 -11.35
CA ASN A 352 34.96 5.02 -12.05
C ASN A 352 34.98 6.25 -11.13
N ILE A 353 34.57 6.10 -9.87
CA ILE A 353 34.73 7.13 -8.83
C ILE A 353 36.21 7.37 -8.55
N TRP A 354 37.01 6.32 -8.41
CA TRP A 354 38.44 6.44 -8.11
C TRP A 354 39.24 7.15 -9.21
N PHE A 355 38.91 6.89 -10.47
CA PHE A 355 39.54 7.51 -11.63
C PHE A 355 38.84 8.80 -12.10
N ASP A 356 37.93 9.35 -11.30
CA ASP A 356 37.22 10.62 -11.54
C ASP A 356 36.48 10.67 -12.89
N LYS A 357 36.02 9.51 -13.37
CA LYS A 357 35.29 9.37 -14.65
C LYS A 357 33.79 9.64 -14.53
N ILE A 358 33.28 9.72 -13.32
CA ILE A 358 31.89 10.04 -13.00
C ILE A 358 31.93 11.20 -12.00
N TYR A 359 31.44 12.38 -12.41
CA TYR A 359 31.21 13.46 -11.45
C TYR A 359 30.02 13.06 -10.54
N PRO A 360 30.17 13.17 -9.20
CA PRO A 360 29.19 12.71 -8.21
C PRO A 360 27.93 13.56 -8.11
#